data_AF-A0A832GWT8-F1
#
_entry.id   AF-A0A832GWT8-F1
#
_cell.length_a   1.000
_cell.length_b   1.000
_cell.length_c   1.000
_cell.angle_alpha   90.00
_cell.angle_beta   90.00
_cell.angle_gamma   90.00
#
_symmetry.space_group_name_H-M   'P 1'
#
loop_
_entity.id
_entity.type
_entity.pdbx_description
1 polymer ?
#
loop_
_entity_poly.entity_id
_entity_poly.type
_entity_poly.pdbx_seq_one_letter_code
_entity_poly.pdbx_strand_id
1 'polypeptide(L)' 'MERVSVAFVEPLYEINVGYVARCMKNFGLSKLVLVKPRCSVGGEAYKFAA' A
#
# COMPACT_ATOMS: atom_id res chain seq x y z
N MET A 1 4.84 -13.33 8.48
CA MET A 1 6.19 -12.90 8.03
C MET A 1 6.56 -11.61 8.77
N GLU A 2 7.15 -11.67 9.97
CA GLU A 2 7.42 -10.45 10.75
C GLU A 2 8.65 -9.63 10.30
N ARG A 3 9.41 -10.12 9.32
CA ARG A 3 10.68 -9.50 8.89
C ARG A 3 10.69 -8.91 7.47
N VAL A 4 9.55 -8.90 6.77
CA VAL A 4 9.46 -8.37 5.40
C VAL A 4 8.63 -7.09 5.40
N SER A 5 9.21 -6.00 4.88
CA SER A 5 8.52 -4.73 4.63
C SER A 5 8.47 -4.47 3.13
N VAL A 6 7.37 -3.89 2.66
CA VAL A 6 7.21 -3.47 1.27
C VAL A 6 7.35 -1.96 1.21
N ALA A 7 8.31 -1.45 0.44
CA ALA A 7 8.47 -0.02 0.21
C ALA A 7 7.85 0.37 -1.14
N PHE A 8 6.92 1.32 -1.13
CA PHE A 8 6.32 1.88 -2.33
C PHE A 8 6.80 3.32 -2.52
N VAL A 9 7.69 3.52 -3.49
CA VAL A 9 8.42 4.77 -3.73
C VAL A 9 7.68 5.63 -4.75
N GLU A 10 7.43 6.88 -4.38
CA GLU A 10 6.75 7.90 -5.19
C GLU A 10 5.46 7.43 -5.91
N PRO A 11 4.54 6.69 -5.25
CA PRO A 11 3.28 6.31 -5.88
C PRO A 11 2.50 7.54 -6.36
N LEU A 12 2.01 7.47 -7.60
CA LEU A 12 1.30 8.57 -8.25
C LEU A 12 -0.22 8.54 -8.02
N TYR A 13 -0.80 7.34 -7.86
CA TYR A 13 -2.24 7.17 -7.77
C TYR A 13 -2.63 6.49 -6.45
N GLU A 14 -3.56 7.12 -5.74
CA GLU A 14 -4.05 6.66 -4.44
C GLU A 14 -4.62 5.23 -4.50
N ILE A 15 -5.32 4.89 -5.60
CA ILE A 15 -5.87 3.54 -5.84
C ILE A 15 -4.81 2.43 -5.75
N ASN A 16 -3.59 2.70 -6.21
CA ASN A 16 -2.51 1.73 -6.22
C ASN A 16 -2.02 1.40 -4.81
N VAL A 17 -2.15 2.33 -3.85
CA VAL A 17 -1.85 2.07 -2.44
C VAL A 17 -2.78 1.00 -1.90
N GLY A 18 -4.07 1.07 -2.25
CA GLY A 18 -5.07 0.06 -1.90
C GLY A 18 -4.76 -1.30 -2.51
N TYR A 19 -4.49 -1.36 -3.82
CA TYR A 19 -4.14 -2.60 -4.50
C TYR A 19 -2.89 -3.27 -3.91
N VAL A 20 -1.83 -2.51 -3.61
CA VAL A 20 -0.63 -3.06 -2.96
C VAL A 20 -0.97 -3.58 -1.57
N ALA A 21 -1.74 -2.84 -0.76
CA ALA A 21 -2.15 -3.30 0.57
C ALA A 21 -2.97 -4.61 0.52
N ARG A 22 -3.90 -4.72 -0.44
CA ARG A 22 -4.69 -5.94 -0.67
C ARG A 22 -3.81 -7.12 -1.08
N CYS A 23 -2.89 -6.91 -2.01
CA CYS A 23 -1.92 -7.93 -2.41
C CYS A 23 -1.09 -8.38 -1.21
N MET A 24 -0.57 -7.46 -0.41
CA MET A 24 0.19 -7.78 0.80
C MET A 24 -0.59 -8.64 1.78
N LYS A 25 -1.85 -8.31 2.04
CA LYS A 25 -2.76 -9.10 2.88
C LYS A 25 -2.91 -10.54 2.37
N ASN A 26 -3.07 -10.73 1.05
CA ASN A 26 -3.17 -12.07 0.43
C ASN A 26 -1.91 -12.92 0.64
N PHE A 27 -0.74 -12.29 0.81
CA PHE A 27 0.54 -12.98 1.03
C PHE A 27 1.03 -12.93 2.49
N GLY A 28 0.18 -12.52 3.45
CA GLY A 28 0.54 -12.48 4.87
C GLY A 28 1.60 -11.43 5.22
N LEU A 29 1.69 -10.36 4.43
CA LEU A 29 2.53 -9.18 4.66
C LEU A 29 1.69 -8.05 5.27
N SER A 30 2.28 -7.30 6.20
CA SER A 30 1.55 -6.27 6.95
C SER A 30 2.24 -4.91 7.01
N LYS A 31 3.54 -4.81 6.69
CA LYS A 31 4.32 -3.58 6.83
C LYS A 31 4.56 -2.90 5.48
N LEU A 32 3.69 -1.95 5.13
CA LEU A 32 3.81 -1.09 3.95
C LEU A 32 4.47 0.24 4.34
N VAL A 33 5.54 0.61 3.64
CA VAL A 33 6.26 1.87 3.81
C VAL A 33 6.05 2.71 2.57
N LEU A 34 5.53 3.92 2.71
CA LEU A 34 5.37 4.86 1.60
C LEU A 34 6.52 5.86 1.63
N VAL A 35 7.27 5.96 0.53
CA VAL A 35 8.42 6.86 0.44
C VAL A 35 8.08 7.97 -0.55
N LYS A 36 7.98 9.21 -0.05
CA LYS A 36 7.65 10.41 -0.84
C LYS A 36 6.44 10.21 -1.78
N PRO A 37 5.28 9.76 -1.27
CA PRO A 37 4.09 9.56 -2.11
C PRO A 37 3.71 10.85 -2.83
N ARG A 38 3.34 10.75 -4.11
CA ARG A 38 2.85 11.86 -4.94
C ARG A 38 1.31 11.95 -4.93
N CYS A 39 0.66 11.06 -4.18
CA CYS A 39 -0.77 11.05 -3.91
C CYS A 39 -1.07 11.08 -2.41
N SER A 40 -2.29 11.46 -2.05
CA SER A 40 -2.84 11.22 -0.72
C SER A 40 -3.06 9.73 -0.46
N VAL A 41 -3.17 9.37 0.82
CA VAL A 41 -3.74 8.09 1.25
C VAL A 41 -5.07 8.40 1.91
N GLY A 42 -6.17 8.02 1.27
CA GLY A 42 -7.52 8.40 1.69
C GLY A 42 -8.56 7.36 1.26
N GLY A 43 -9.77 7.84 0.99
CA GLY A 43 -10.93 6.99 0.74
C GLY A 43 -10.74 6.00 -0.42
N GLU A 44 -10.05 6.38 -1.50
CA GLU A 44 -9.82 5.48 -2.62
C GLU A 44 -8.84 4.37 -2.24
N ALA A 45 -7.77 4.70 -1.50
CA ALA A 45 -6.83 3.69 -1.02
C ALA A 45 -7.55 2.65 -0.14
N TYR A 46 -8.38 3.08 0.81
CA TYR A 46 -9.13 2.16 1.69
C TYR A 46 -10.18 1.36 0.92
N LYS A 47 -10.92 1.99 0.00
CA LYS A 47 -11.95 1.33 -0.82
C LYS A 47 -11.38 0.17 -1.64
N PHE A 48 -10.16 0.32 -2.14
CA PHE A 48 -9.50 -0.69 -2.96
C PHE A 48 -8.54 -1.61 -2.17
N ALA A 49 -8.44 -1.45 -0.84
CA ALA A 49 -7.61 -2.28 0.05
C ALA A 49 -8.31 -3.53 0.63
N ALA A 50 -9.64 -3.65 0.47
CA ALA A 50 -10.44 -4.72 1.07
C ALA A 50 -10.05 -6.14 0.61
#